data_AF-A0A6M1SHW1-F1
#
_entry.id   AF-A0A6M1SHW1-F1
#
_cell.length_a   1.000
_cell.length_b   1.000
_cell.length_c   1.000
_cell.angle_alpha   90.00
_cell.angle_beta   90.00
_cell.angle_gamma   90.00
#
_symmetry.space_group_name_H-M   'P 1'
#
loop_
_entity.id
_entity.type
_entity.pdbx_description
1 polymer ?
#
loop_
_entity_poly.entity_id
_entity_poly.type
_entity_poly.pdbx_seq_one_letter_code
_entity_poly.pdbx_strand_id
1 'polypeptide(L)'
;MSKLAIFILQNGILNDGTNERFACTFRDELSFSSRIGEPLLIANIGSTQDQGFIALGELDGFATENDGTVAMVSSIQNFPSVAAFRQEIPATPGMFEVSDATYKDVIGMVVGSDFDEAAVEFWSGTWTGPNRLT
;
A
#
# COMPACT_ATOMS: atom_id res chain seq x y z
N MET A 1 -8.66 14.74 1.87
CA MET A 1 -7.48 14.71 0.99
C MET A 1 -7.37 13.31 0.41
N SER A 2 -6.82 13.12 -0.80
CA SER A 2 -6.58 11.79 -1.38
C SER A 2 -5.38 11.11 -0.72
N LYS A 3 -5.34 9.79 -0.72
CA LYS A 3 -4.20 8.96 -0.30
C LYS A 3 -3.60 8.25 -1.52
N LEU A 4 -2.38 7.77 -1.40
CA LEU A 4 -1.71 7.03 -2.47
C LEU A 4 -2.03 5.54 -2.37
N ALA A 5 -2.10 4.90 -3.52
CA ALA A 5 -2.03 3.46 -3.65
C ALA A 5 -1.19 3.07 -4.86
N ILE A 6 -0.50 1.95 -4.75
CA ILE A 6 0.19 1.30 -5.86
C ILE A 6 -0.49 -0.04 -6.16
N PHE A 7 -0.91 -0.20 -7.41
CA PHE A 7 -1.58 -1.40 -7.89
C PHE A 7 -0.56 -2.23 -8.68
N ILE A 8 -0.42 -3.49 -8.31
CA ILE A 8 0.63 -4.38 -8.82
C ILE A 8 0.05 -5.68 -9.35
N LEU A 9 0.76 -6.29 -10.30
CA LEU A 9 0.50 -7.63 -10.81
C LEU A 9 1.60 -8.56 -10.27
N GLN A 10 1.54 -8.89 -8.98
CA GLN A 10 2.58 -9.69 -8.33
C GLN A 10 2.03 -11.04 -7.87
N ASN A 11 2.81 -12.10 -8.12
CA ASN A 11 2.59 -13.47 -7.62
C ASN A 11 3.55 -13.82 -6.46
N GLY A 12 4.05 -12.81 -5.74
CA GLY A 12 5.09 -12.93 -4.73
C GLY A 12 4.62 -12.41 -3.38
N ILE A 13 5.26 -12.92 -2.32
CA ILE A 13 5.02 -12.49 -0.94
C ILE A 13 5.88 -11.24 -0.69
N LEU A 14 5.26 -10.15 -0.23
CA LEU A 14 5.98 -8.99 0.28
C LEU A 14 6.53 -9.31 1.66
N ASN A 15 7.70 -8.81 2.01
CA ASN A 15 8.28 -9.04 3.33
C ASN A 15 8.12 -7.81 4.21
N ASP A 16 7.87 -8.01 5.49
CA ASP A 16 7.73 -6.90 6.44
C ASP A 16 9.07 -6.21 6.68
N GLY A 17 9.05 -4.88 6.80
CA GLY A 17 10.21 -4.03 7.05
C GLY A 17 11.17 -3.92 5.87
N THR A 18 10.83 -4.45 4.68
CA THR A 18 11.68 -4.35 3.49
C THR A 18 11.34 -3.12 2.66
N ASN A 19 12.28 -2.80 1.77
CA ASN A 19 12.08 -1.82 0.72
C ASN A 19 11.93 -2.58 -0.59
N GLU A 20 10.86 -2.30 -1.32
CA GLU A 20 10.57 -2.93 -2.61
C GLU A 20 10.45 -1.88 -3.71
N ARG A 21 10.59 -2.37 -4.94
CA ARG A 21 10.43 -1.56 -6.15
C ARG A 21 9.24 -2.07 -6.93
N PHE A 22 8.35 -1.16 -7.29
CA PHE A 22 7.15 -1.50 -8.02
C PHE A 22 7.12 -0.73 -9.33
N ALA A 23 6.80 -1.45 -10.41
CA ALA A 23 6.69 -0.85 -11.73
C ALA A 23 5.61 0.25 -11.73
N CYS A 24 5.95 1.41 -12.28
CA CYS A 24 5.04 2.50 -12.54
C CYS A 24 5.37 3.14 -13.90
N THR A 25 4.70 4.24 -14.23
CA THR A 25 4.98 4.99 -15.44
C THR A 25 5.72 6.29 -15.13
N PHE A 26 6.42 6.84 -16.12
CA PHE A 26 6.98 8.20 -16.01
C PHE A 26 5.93 9.26 -15.70
N ARG A 27 4.67 9.03 -16.12
CA ARG A 27 3.56 9.93 -15.78
C ARG A 27 3.26 9.91 -14.28
N ASP A 28 3.32 8.74 -13.67
CA ASP A 28 3.09 8.57 -12.23
C ASP A 28 4.16 9.30 -11.42
N GLU A 29 5.43 9.18 -11.82
CA GLU A 29 6.53 9.95 -11.23
C GLU A 29 6.24 11.46 -11.28
N LEU A 30 5.89 12.00 -12.45
CA LEU A 30 5.57 13.42 -12.58
C LEU A 30 4.36 13.84 -11.72
N SER A 31 3.37 12.96 -11.57
CA SER A 31 2.16 13.23 -10.80
C SER A 31 2.35 13.12 -9.28
N PHE A 32 3.26 12.26 -8.81
CA PHE A 32 3.36 11.89 -7.40
C PHE A 32 4.71 12.19 -6.74
N SER A 33 5.70 12.74 -7.46
CA SER A 33 7.00 13.14 -6.88
C SER A 33 6.89 14.12 -5.71
N SER A 34 5.86 14.97 -5.67
CA SER A 34 5.62 15.89 -4.56
C SER A 34 5.10 15.21 -3.27
N ARG A 35 4.76 13.91 -3.36
CA ARG A 35 4.18 13.10 -2.28
C ARG A 35 5.18 12.07 -1.72
N ILE A 36 6.47 12.21 -2.03
CA ILE A 36 7.52 11.40 -1.42
C ILE A 36 7.50 11.61 0.11
N GLY A 37 7.65 10.52 0.85
CA GLY A 37 7.46 10.43 2.30
C GLY A 37 6.01 10.21 2.74
N GLU A 38 5.04 10.11 1.80
CA GLU A 38 3.66 9.82 2.16
C GLU A 38 3.37 8.31 2.28
N PRO A 39 2.44 7.94 3.18
CA PRO A 39 1.86 6.59 3.21
C PRO A 39 1.20 6.23 1.88
N LEU A 40 1.35 4.97 1.49
CA LEU A 40 0.61 4.39 0.38
C LEU A 40 0.13 2.98 0.68
N LEU A 41 -1.04 2.64 0.13
CA LEU A 41 -1.54 1.27 0.12
C LEU A 41 -0.91 0.48 -1.03
N ILE A 42 -0.59 -0.79 -0.79
CA ILE A 42 -0.15 -1.72 -1.83
C ILE A 42 -1.29 -2.69 -2.12
N ALA A 43 -1.66 -2.79 -3.40
CA ALA A 43 -2.82 -3.54 -3.86
C ALA A 43 -2.45 -4.52 -4.97
N ASN A 44 -2.80 -5.79 -4.81
CA ASN A 44 -2.65 -6.80 -5.86
C ASN A 44 -3.90 -6.86 -6.73
N ILE A 45 -3.75 -6.61 -8.03
CA ILE A 45 -4.81 -6.70 -9.04
C ILE A 45 -4.71 -7.97 -9.90
N GLY A 46 -3.82 -8.90 -9.52
CA GLY A 46 -3.72 -10.22 -10.14
C GLY A 46 -5.00 -11.05 -10.05
N SER A 47 -5.02 -12.17 -10.77
CA SER A 47 -6.19 -13.04 -10.94
C SER A 47 -6.32 -14.16 -9.88
N THR A 48 -5.68 -14.01 -8.71
CA THR A 48 -5.57 -15.06 -7.68
C THR A 48 -6.37 -14.74 -6.41
N GLN A 49 -6.33 -15.66 -5.44
CA GLN A 49 -7.02 -15.56 -4.14
C GLN A 49 -6.56 -14.36 -3.28
N ASP A 50 -5.46 -13.69 -3.66
CA ASP A 50 -4.89 -12.55 -2.94
C ASP A 50 -5.22 -11.20 -3.61
N GLN A 51 -6.29 -11.15 -4.42
CA GLN A 51 -6.75 -9.91 -5.03
C GLN A 51 -7.35 -8.96 -3.97
N GLY A 52 -6.71 -7.81 -3.77
CA GLY A 52 -7.11 -6.81 -2.80
C GLY A 52 -5.95 -5.93 -2.35
N PHE A 53 -6.18 -5.14 -1.29
CA PHE A 53 -5.11 -4.44 -0.58
C PHE A 53 -4.39 -5.42 0.35
N ILE A 54 -3.07 -5.46 0.26
CA ILE A 54 -2.24 -6.49 0.89
C ILE A 54 -1.22 -5.95 1.88
N ALA A 55 -0.85 -4.68 1.75
CA ALA A 55 0.16 -4.06 2.60
C ALA A 55 0.04 -2.53 2.63
N LEU A 56 0.75 -1.91 3.56
CA LEU A 56 1.07 -0.49 3.59
C LEU A 56 2.57 -0.31 3.33
N GLY A 57 2.96 0.82 2.75
CA GLY A 57 4.35 1.27 2.73
C GLY A 57 4.42 2.79 2.68
N GLU A 58 5.63 3.31 2.52
CA GLU A 58 5.92 4.73 2.34
C GLU A 58 6.58 4.96 0.98
N LEU A 59 6.18 6.01 0.25
CA LEU A 59 6.81 6.36 -1.01
C LEU A 59 8.19 6.97 -0.75
N ASP A 60 9.26 6.21 -0.97
CA ASP A 60 10.64 6.65 -0.75
C ASP A 60 11.20 7.44 -1.94
N GLY A 61 10.68 7.18 -3.15
CA GLY A 61 11.09 7.91 -4.34
C GLY A 61 10.73 7.23 -5.65
N PHE A 62 11.35 7.70 -6.72
CA PHE A 62 11.25 7.14 -8.06
C PHE A 62 12.64 6.90 -8.62
N ALA A 63 12.78 5.86 -9.44
CA ALA A 63 13.99 5.58 -10.18
C ALA A 63 13.65 5.15 -11.61
N THR A 64 14.53 5.51 -12.54
CA THR A 64 14.47 4.99 -13.91
C THR A 64 15.35 3.75 -14.01
N GLU A 65 14.75 2.62 -14.34
CA GLU A 65 15.42 1.36 -14.64
C GLU A 65 15.31 1.04 -16.14
N ASN A 66 16.06 0.03 -16.60
CA ASN A 66 16.14 -0.31 -18.04
C ASN A 66 14.76 -0.62 -18.65
N ASP A 67 13.84 -1.13 -17.84
CA ASP A 67 12.50 -1.57 -18.28
C ASP A 67 11.39 -0.53 -17.98
N GLY A 68 11.73 0.64 -17.44
CA GLY A 68 10.78 1.71 -17.16
C GLY A 68 11.04 2.47 -15.87
N THR A 69 10.03 3.22 -15.41
CA THR A 69 10.08 3.92 -14.12
C THR A 69 9.59 2.99 -13.02
N VAL A 70 10.25 3.00 -11.87
CA VAL A 70 9.82 2.27 -10.67
C VAL A 70 9.58 3.24 -9.52
N ALA A 71 8.53 2.98 -8.74
CA ALA A 71 8.32 3.59 -7.45
C ALA A 71 9.09 2.78 -6.39
N MET A 72 9.92 3.47 -5.62
CA MET A 72 10.60 2.91 -4.47
C MET A 72 9.69 3.04 -3.26
N VAL A 73 9.38 1.92 -2.62
CA VAL A 73 8.51 1.88 -1.45
C VAL A 73 9.27 1.28 -0.29
N SER A 74 9.32 2.02 0.82
CA SER A 74 10.02 1.62 2.05
C SER A 74 9.03 1.25 3.14
N SER A 75 9.58 0.66 4.22
CA SER A 75 8.82 0.37 5.44
C SER A 75 7.55 -0.46 5.19
N ILE A 76 7.65 -1.46 4.32
CA ILE A 76 6.49 -2.28 3.93
C ILE A 76 5.98 -3.06 5.12
N GLN A 77 4.67 -3.05 5.33
CA GLN A 77 3.98 -3.78 6.38
C GLN A 77 2.79 -4.51 5.79
N ASN A 78 2.87 -5.82 5.78
CA ASN A 78 1.80 -6.68 5.30
C ASN A 78 0.60 -6.65 6.22
N PHE A 79 -0.56 -6.79 5.59
CA PHE A 79 -1.80 -6.95 6.32
C PHE A 79 -1.95 -8.40 6.79
N PRO A 80 -2.46 -8.62 8.02
CA PRO A 80 -2.79 -9.97 8.51
C PRO A 80 -3.80 -10.72 7.63
N SER A 81 -4.60 -9.99 6.84
CA SER A 81 -5.52 -10.54 5.85
C SER A 81 -5.71 -9.58 4.69
N VAL A 82 -5.93 -10.12 3.49
CA VAL A 82 -6.21 -9.32 2.28
C VAL A 82 -7.51 -8.54 2.47
N ALA A 83 -7.44 -7.22 2.32
CA ALA A 83 -8.61 -6.36 2.30
C ALA A 83 -9.18 -6.30 0.88
N ALA A 84 -10.26 -7.04 0.65
CA ALA A 84 -10.89 -7.16 -0.66
C ALA A 84 -11.36 -5.80 -1.22
N PHE A 85 -11.28 -5.63 -2.54
CA PHE A 85 -11.76 -4.43 -3.21
C PHE A 85 -13.28 -4.29 -3.08
N ARG A 86 -13.74 -3.12 -2.65
CA ARG A 86 -15.17 -2.76 -2.57
C ARG A 86 -15.60 -1.75 -3.65
N GLN A 87 -14.65 -1.31 -4.46
CA GLN A 87 -14.81 -0.29 -5.49
C GLN A 87 -14.17 -0.78 -6.79
N GLU A 88 -14.42 -0.05 -7.88
CA GLU A 88 -13.75 -0.29 -9.15
C GLU A 88 -12.23 -0.14 -8.97
N ILE A 89 -11.48 -1.11 -9.50
CA ILE A 89 -10.03 -1.12 -9.47
C ILE A 89 -9.47 -0.77 -10.84
N PRO A 90 -8.29 -0.14 -10.90
CA PRO A 90 -7.57 0.02 -12.15
C PRO A 90 -7.31 -1.35 -12.78
N ALA A 91 -7.52 -1.44 -14.10
CA ALA A 91 -7.20 -2.64 -14.87
C ALA A 91 -5.69 -2.80 -15.14
N THR A 92 -4.90 -1.79 -14.81
CA THR A 92 -3.47 -1.72 -15.11
C THR A 92 -2.66 -1.42 -13.85
N PRO A 93 -1.46 -2.01 -13.71
CA PRO A 93 -0.56 -1.69 -12.61
C PRO A 93 -0.05 -0.25 -12.72
N GLY A 94 0.32 0.34 -11.58
CA GLY A 94 0.82 1.71 -11.49
C GLY A 94 0.36 2.41 -10.21
N MET A 95 0.60 3.70 -10.11
CA MET A 95 0.20 4.50 -8.95
C MET A 95 -1.10 5.25 -9.21
N PHE A 96 -1.96 5.29 -8.19
CA PHE A 96 -3.25 5.93 -8.26
C PHE A 96 -3.58 6.63 -6.95
N GLU A 97 -4.44 7.64 -7.04
CA GLU A 97 -5.06 8.21 -5.86
C GLU A 97 -6.25 7.37 -5.41
N VAL A 98 -6.36 7.17 -4.11
CA VAL A 98 -7.54 6.60 -3.47
C VAL A 98 -8.19 7.63 -2.55
N SER A 99 -9.49 7.51 -2.37
CA SER A 99 -10.22 8.42 -1.48
C SER A 99 -9.83 8.18 -0.02
N ASP A 100 -9.93 9.21 0.82
CA ASP A 100 -9.72 9.08 2.27
C ASP A 100 -10.66 8.04 2.90
N ALA A 101 -11.89 7.95 2.39
CA ALA A 101 -12.88 6.97 2.82
C ALA A 101 -12.40 5.54 2.51
N THR A 102 -11.92 5.29 1.28
CA THR A 102 -11.33 4.01 0.88
C THR A 102 -10.16 3.64 1.79
N TYR A 103 -9.25 4.59 2.03
CA TYR A 103 -8.08 4.36 2.88
C TYR A 103 -8.48 3.98 4.30
N LYS A 104 -9.40 4.75 4.91
CA LYS A 104 -9.91 4.46 6.26
C LYS A 104 -10.65 3.13 6.33
N ASP A 105 -11.44 2.79 5.32
CA ASP A 105 -12.13 1.52 5.25
C ASP A 105 -11.15 0.34 5.20
N VAL A 106 -10.10 0.44 4.38
CA VAL A 106 -9.06 -0.60 4.27
C VAL A 106 -8.31 -0.74 5.59
N ILE A 107 -7.79 0.36 6.14
CA ILE A 107 -7.04 0.31 7.40
C ILE A 107 -7.95 -0.15 8.56
N GLY A 108 -9.22 0.26 8.61
CA GLY A 108 -10.18 -0.19 9.62
C GLY A 108 -10.51 -1.69 9.52
N MET A 109 -10.54 -2.26 8.30
CA MET A 109 -10.70 -3.72 8.12
C MET A 109 -9.49 -4.50 8.60
N VAL A 110 -8.30 -3.93 8.46
CA VAL A 110 -7.03 -4.61 8.72
C VAL A 110 -6.60 -4.48 10.18
N VAL A 111 -6.79 -3.30 10.78
CA VAL A 111 -6.33 -2.96 12.14
C VAL A 111 -7.42 -3.24 13.18
N GLY A 112 -8.69 -3.33 12.77
CA GLY A 112 -9.83 -3.46 13.67
C GLY A 112 -10.39 -2.09 14.11
N SER A 113 -11.57 -2.12 14.73
CA SER A 113 -12.47 -0.96 14.94
C SER A 113 -11.97 0.17 15.86
N ASP A 114 -10.76 0.09 16.43
CA ASP A 114 -10.19 1.09 17.35
C ASP A 114 -9.10 1.93 16.66
N PHE A 115 -9.52 2.68 15.64
CA PHE A 115 -8.67 3.35 14.68
C PHE A 115 -7.90 4.58 15.21
N ASP A 116 -8.42 5.27 16.24
CA ASP A 116 -7.83 6.54 16.70
C ASP A 116 -6.51 6.36 17.49
N GLU A 117 -6.28 5.19 18.09
CA GLU A 117 -5.08 4.90 18.89
C GLU A 117 -4.06 4.06 18.10
N ALA A 118 -4.55 3.09 17.33
CA ALA A 118 -3.70 2.17 16.58
C ALA A 118 -2.94 2.84 15.41
N ALA A 119 -3.47 3.90 14.80
CA ALA A 119 -2.73 4.65 13.78
C ALA A 119 -1.49 5.32 14.37
N VAL A 120 -1.58 5.89 15.59
CA VAL A 120 -0.44 6.54 16.25
C VAL A 120 0.63 5.51 16.62
N GLU A 121 0.23 4.32 17.09
CA GLU A 121 1.15 3.23 17.41
C GLU A 121 1.78 2.57 16.17
N PHE A 122 1.02 2.47 15.08
CA PHE A 122 1.50 1.93 13.80
C PHE A 122 2.58 2.83 13.16
N TRP A 123 2.40 4.15 13.25
CA TRP A 123 3.38 5.13 12.72
C TRP A 123 4.53 5.44 13.68
N SER A 124 4.39 5.14 14.98
CA SER A 124 5.48 5.31 15.97
C SER A 124 6.34 4.05 16.18
N GLY A 125 6.05 2.97 15.44
CA GLY A 125 6.82 1.72 15.52
C GLY A 125 6.56 0.90 16.79
N THR A 126 5.45 1.15 17.50
CA THR A 126 5.08 0.43 18.73
C THR A 126 4.00 -0.62 18.52
N TRP A 127 3.45 -0.75 17.31
CA TRP A 127 2.44 -1.75 16.99
C TRP A 127 3.01 -3.18 17.04
N THR A 128 2.46 -4.02 17.91
CA THR A 128 2.89 -5.43 18.14
C THR A 128 1.93 -6.45 17.54
N GLY A 129 1.02 -6.01 16.67
CA GLY A 129 -0.05 -6.85 16.12
C GLY A 129 -1.23 -7.00 17.09
N PRO A 130 -2.39 -7.49 16.61
CA PRO A 130 -3.49 -7.83 17.50
C PRO A 130 -3.05 -8.96 18.44
N ASN A 131 -3.01 -8.68 19.75
CA ASN A 131 -2.89 -9.70 20.77
C ASN A 131 -3.95 -10.76 20.50
N ARG A 132 -3.54 -11.94 20.02
CA ARG A 132 -4.37 -13.13 20.02
C ARG A 132 -4.65 -13.46 21.49
N LEU A 133 -5.79 -12.98 21.99
CA LEU A 133 -6.43 -13.56 23.15
C LEU A 133 -6.87 -14.97 22.75
N THR A 134 -6.04 -15.96 23.07
CA THR A 134 -6.45 -17.34 23.34
C THR A 134 -6.27 -17.61 24.81
#